data_AF-A0A2I2GIM7-F1
#
_entry.id   AF-A0A2I2GIM7-F1
#
_cell.length_a   1.000
_cell.length_b   1.000
_cell.length_c   1.000
_cell.angle_alpha   90.00
_cell.angle_beta   90.00
_cell.angle_gamma   90.00
#
_symmetry.space_group_name_H-M   'P 1'
#
loop_
_entity.id
_entity.type
_entity.pdbx_description
1 polymer ?
#
loop_
_entity_poly.entity_id
_entity_poly.type
_entity_poly.pdbx_seq_one_letter_code
_entity_poly.pdbx_strand_id
1 'polypeptide(L)'
;MEDHVKYVYLRSAAERVISCLQTITVFHTARIVAVGGFAVKSYIPGRKTKDVDFLIQMDPPADDPEMPERPSGMQQRFPKELLPAFPNLFRQCSDIFEVWARGPQGNGGQYVQIDFVSSHLVSVYPCRGH
;
A
#
# COMPACT_ATOMS: atom_id res chain seq x y z
N MET A 1 -7.82 17.55 -17.22
CA MET A 1 -6.34 17.56 -17.25
C MET A 1 -5.75 17.34 -15.87
N GLU A 2 -6.19 18.10 -14.85
CA GLU A 2 -5.74 17.97 -13.45
C GLU A 2 -5.93 16.57 -12.84
N ASP A 3 -7.06 15.91 -13.13
CA ASP A 3 -7.35 14.56 -12.60
C ASP A 3 -6.47 13.46 -13.19
N HIS A 4 -5.95 13.66 -14.41
CA HIS A 4 -5.00 12.75 -15.04
C HIS A 4 -3.61 12.91 -14.41
N VAL A 5 -3.19 14.16 -14.20
CA VAL A 5 -1.93 14.47 -13.50
C VAL A 5 -1.94 13.86 -12.10
N LYS A 6 -3.00 14.07 -11.32
CA LYS A 6 -3.15 13.44 -9.99
C LYS A 6 -3.05 11.92 -10.05
N TYR A 7 -3.69 11.28 -11.03
CA TYR A 7 -3.63 9.83 -11.17
C TYR A 7 -2.22 9.30 -11.44
N VAL A 8 -1.40 10.03 -12.21
CA VAL A 8 0.01 9.68 -12.42
C VAL A 8 0.79 9.66 -11.11
N TYR A 9 0.55 10.63 -10.22
CA TYR A 9 1.17 10.63 -8.89
C TYR A 9 0.71 9.45 -8.03
N LEU A 10 -0.59 9.15 -8.00
CA LEU A 10 -1.11 8.00 -7.25
C LEU A 10 -0.52 6.68 -7.76
N ARG A 11 -0.40 6.52 -9.08
CA ARG A 11 0.22 5.33 -9.68
C ARG A 11 1.71 5.22 -9.32
N SER A 12 2.45 6.33 -9.45
CA SER A 12 3.87 6.43 -9.10
C SER A 12 4.12 6.13 -7.62
N ALA A 13 3.24 6.64 -6.74
CA ALA A 13 3.22 6.29 -5.31
C ALA A 13 3.02 4.78 -5.12
N ALA A 14 2.01 4.22 -5.79
CA ALA A 14 1.66 2.82 -5.62
C ALA A 14 2.80 1.86 -6.04
N GLU A 15 3.38 2.09 -7.21
CA GLU A 15 4.51 1.33 -7.75
C GLU A 15 5.74 1.42 -6.82
N ARG A 16 6.00 2.60 -6.24
CA ARG A 16 7.10 2.82 -5.29
C ARG A 16 6.91 2.06 -3.98
N VAL A 17 5.72 2.12 -3.40
CA VAL A 17 5.40 1.37 -2.17
C VAL A 17 5.62 -0.12 -2.38
N ILE A 18 5.07 -0.68 -3.46
CA ILE A 18 5.21 -2.10 -3.78
C ILE A 18 6.69 -2.48 -3.95
N SER A 19 7.45 -1.68 -4.71
CA SER A 19 8.88 -1.93 -4.95
C SER A 19 9.68 -1.90 -3.63
N CYS A 20 9.42 -0.93 -2.76
CA CYS A 20 10.07 -0.83 -1.46
C CYS A 20 9.74 -2.02 -0.54
N LEU A 21 8.46 -2.39 -0.45
CA LEU A 21 8.02 -3.53 0.37
C LEU A 21 8.68 -4.84 -0.08
N GLN A 22 8.80 -5.06 -1.39
CA GLN A 22 9.46 -6.25 -1.96
C GLN A 22 10.96 -6.36 -1.61
N THR A 23 11.61 -5.25 -1.24
CA THR A 23 13.03 -5.25 -0.86
C THR A 23 13.27 -5.45 0.64
N ILE A 24 12.22 -5.41 1.46
CA ILE A 24 12.29 -5.66 2.90
C ILE A 24 12.04 -7.13 3.14
N THR A 25 13.03 -7.84 3.72
CA THR A 25 12.99 -9.31 3.90
C THR A 25 11.74 -9.79 4.62
N VAL A 26 11.28 -9.09 5.67
CA VAL A 26 10.09 -9.47 6.44
C VAL A 26 8.80 -9.39 5.62
N PHE A 27 8.79 -8.67 4.49
CA PHE A 27 7.64 -8.51 3.62
C PHE A 27 7.76 -9.30 2.32
N HIS A 28 8.78 -10.13 2.14
CA HIS A 28 8.99 -10.86 0.88
C HIS A 28 7.85 -11.84 0.53
N THR A 29 7.15 -12.36 1.54
CA THR A 29 5.97 -13.23 1.36
C THR A 29 4.66 -12.44 1.34
N ALA A 30 4.69 -11.12 1.55
CA ALA A 30 3.51 -10.28 1.57
C ALA A 30 2.85 -10.24 0.19
N ARG A 31 1.54 -10.50 0.16
CA ARG A 31 0.69 -10.23 -1.00
C ARG A 31 0.07 -8.86 -0.81
N ILE A 32 0.38 -7.95 -1.73
CA ILE A 32 -0.02 -6.55 -1.65
C ILE A 32 -0.86 -6.24 -2.88
N VAL A 33 -2.02 -5.63 -2.68
CA VAL A 33 -2.93 -5.22 -3.76
C VAL A 33 -3.40 -3.81 -3.49
N ALA A 34 -3.25 -2.91 -4.47
CA ALA A 34 -3.84 -1.59 -4.40
C ALA A 34 -5.36 -1.67 -4.62
N VAL A 35 -6.14 -1.04 -3.75
CA VAL A 35 -7.61 -1.10 -3.75
C VAL A 35 -8.23 0.31 -3.69
N GLY A 36 -9.53 0.39 -3.39
CA GLY A 36 -10.21 1.65 -3.13
C GLY A 36 -10.41 2.52 -4.37
N GLY A 37 -10.47 3.83 -4.14
CA GLY A 37 -10.75 4.82 -5.19
C GLY A 37 -9.71 4.82 -6.31
N PHE A 38 -8.44 4.57 -5.96
CA PHE A 38 -7.34 4.45 -6.91
C PHE A 38 -7.55 3.29 -7.89
N ALA A 39 -7.85 2.09 -7.40
CA ALA A 39 -8.06 0.92 -8.25
C ALA A 39 -9.31 1.06 -9.14
N VAL A 40 -10.42 1.57 -8.58
CA VAL A 40 -11.69 1.74 -9.29
C VAL A 40 -11.60 2.77 -10.42
N LYS A 41 -10.70 3.75 -10.32
CA LYS A 41 -10.55 4.82 -11.33
C LYS A 41 -10.23 4.29 -12.74
N SER A 42 -9.60 3.13 -12.85
CA SER A 42 -9.37 2.45 -14.14
C SER A 42 -10.67 2.05 -14.85
N TYR A 43 -11.73 1.79 -14.09
CA TYR A 43 -13.07 1.44 -14.59
C TYR A 43 -14.02 2.64 -14.63
N ILE A 44 -13.84 3.62 -13.75
CA ILE A 44 -14.67 4.83 -13.65
C ILE A 44 -13.77 6.08 -13.68
N PRO A 45 -13.41 6.59 -14.87
CA PRO A 45 -12.43 7.67 -15.01
C PRO A 45 -12.80 8.98 -14.30
N GLY A 46 -14.09 9.26 -14.12
CA GLY A 46 -14.60 10.44 -13.41
C GLY A 46 -14.52 10.36 -11.88
N ARG A 47 -14.11 9.21 -11.32
CA ARG A 47 -14.00 9.06 -9.86
C ARG A 47 -12.79 9.83 -9.34
N LYS A 48 -13.02 10.67 -8.32
CA LYS A 48 -11.97 11.37 -7.59
C LYS A 48 -11.44 10.46 -6.48
N THR A 49 -10.13 10.53 -6.26
CA THR A 49 -9.38 9.81 -5.22
C THR A 49 -8.16 10.67 -4.88
N LYS A 50 -7.69 10.60 -3.63
CA LYS A 50 -6.61 11.46 -3.10
C LYS A 50 -5.44 10.67 -2.54
N ASP A 51 -5.61 9.36 -2.46
CA ASP A 51 -4.90 8.41 -1.62
C ASP A 51 -4.78 7.07 -2.35
N VAL A 52 -3.87 6.22 -1.86
CA VAL A 52 -3.74 4.82 -2.31
C VAL A 52 -3.94 3.90 -1.12
N ASP A 53 -5.04 3.16 -1.16
CA ASP A 53 -5.31 2.09 -0.20
C ASP A 53 -4.63 0.79 -0.66
N PHE A 54 -4.01 0.07 0.28
CA PHE A 54 -3.45 -1.25 0.04
C PHE A 54 -4.11 -2.29 0.92
N LEU A 55 -4.62 -3.37 0.31
CA LEU A 55 -4.83 -4.62 1.04
C LEU A 55 -3.51 -5.36 1.13
N ILE A 56 -3.18 -5.81 2.33
CA ILE A 56 -2.01 -6.64 2.56
C ILE A 56 -2.39 -7.92 3.28
N GLN A 57 -1.96 -9.03 2.70
CA GLN A 57 -1.96 -10.34 3.32
C GLN A 57 -0.51 -10.75 3.55
N MET A 58 -0.16 -11.07 4.79
CA MET A 58 1.13 -11.70 5.12
C MET A 58 0.87 -12.96 5.91
N ASP A 59 1.72 -13.95 5.72
CA ASP A 59 1.79 -15.08 6.63
C ASP A 59 2.33 -14.59 8.00
N PRO A 60 1.91 -15.20 9.11
CA PRO A 60 2.45 -14.85 10.42
C PRO A 60 3.98 -15.06 10.42
N PRO A 61 4.76 -14.11 10.92
CA PRO A 61 6.19 -14.31 11.09
C PRO A 61 6.43 -15.40 12.15
N ALA A 62 7.46 -16.23 11.96
CA ALA A 62 7.72 -17.39 12.82
C ALA A 62 8.01 -17.00 14.29
N ASP A 63 8.52 -15.79 14.50
CA ASP A 63 8.83 -15.17 15.78
C ASP A 63 7.64 -14.45 16.44
N ASP A 64 6.55 -14.19 15.73
CA ASP A 64 5.32 -13.60 16.28
C ASP A 64 4.07 -14.12 15.52
N PRO A 65 3.61 -15.36 15.83
CA PRO A 65 2.50 -15.99 15.13
C PRO A 65 1.15 -15.31 15.37
N GLU A 66 1.01 -14.51 16.43
CA GLU A 66 -0.22 -13.76 16.77
C GLU A 66 -0.29 -12.38 16.08
N MET A 67 0.82 -11.92 15.48
CA MET A 67 0.92 -10.63 14.81
C MET A 67 -0.22 -10.32 13.82
N PRO A 68 -0.63 -11.24 12.92
CA PRO A 68 -1.69 -10.95 11.95
C PRO A 68 -3.09 -10.83 12.57
N GLU A 69 -3.32 -11.38 13.76
CA GLU A 69 -4.62 -11.29 14.45
C GLU A 69 -4.85 -9.93 15.14
N ARG A 70 -3.80 -9.11 15.26
CA ARG A 70 -3.87 -7.78 15.87
C ARG A 70 -4.26 -6.75 14.80
N PRO A 71 -5.46 -6.13 14.86
CA PRO A 71 -5.93 -5.20 13.82
C PRO A 71 -4.95 -4.05 13.54
N SER A 72 -4.28 -3.56 14.59
CA SER A 72 -3.31 -2.47 14.55
C SER A 72 -1.86 -2.93 14.31
N GLY A 73 -1.54 -4.20 14.54
CA GLY A 73 -0.16 -4.70 14.53
C GLY A 73 0.47 -4.62 13.13
N MET A 74 -0.26 -5.12 12.13
CA MET A 74 0.17 -5.10 10.73
C MET A 74 0.24 -3.69 10.17
N GLN A 75 -0.82 -2.89 10.35
CA GLN A 75 -0.90 -1.53 9.83
C GLN A 75 0.21 -0.63 10.36
N GLN A 76 0.60 -0.78 11.63
CA GLN A 76 1.68 -0.01 12.23
C GLN A 76 3.07 -0.55 11.91
N ARG A 77 3.21 -1.82 11.53
CA ARG A 77 4.52 -2.40 11.19
C ARG A 77 5.04 -1.85 9.87
N PHE A 78 4.18 -1.63 8.87
CA PHE A 78 4.63 -1.10 7.58
C PHE A 78 5.33 0.26 7.68
N PRO A 79 4.74 1.30 8.32
CA PRO A 79 5.47 2.55 8.56
C PRO A 79 6.76 2.36 9.34
N LYS A 80 6.77 1.49 10.36
CA LYS A 80 7.95 1.23 11.21
C LYS A 80 9.12 0.63 10.45
N GLU A 81 8.87 -0.18 9.41
CA GLU A 81 9.92 -0.77 8.58
C GLU A 81 10.28 0.13 7.38
N LEU A 82 9.29 0.80 6.76
CA LEU A 82 9.50 1.64 5.58
C LEU A 82 10.23 2.96 5.89
N LEU A 83 9.91 3.61 7.01
CA LEU A 83 10.53 4.89 7.40
C LEU A 83 12.05 4.79 7.55
N PRO A 84 12.61 3.84 8.35
CA PRO A 84 14.06 3.73 8.49
C PRO A 84 14.73 3.18 7.24
N ALA A 85 14.07 2.30 6.46
CA ALA A 85 14.64 1.75 5.24
C ALA A 85 14.73 2.78 4.10
N PHE A 86 13.77 3.71 4.03
CA PHE A 86 13.64 4.67 2.92
C PHE A 86 13.28 6.08 3.41
N PRO A 87 14.15 6.74 4.21
CA PRO A 87 13.82 7.99 4.92
C PRO A 87 13.59 9.20 4.00
N ASN A 88 14.10 9.17 2.77
CA ASN A 88 13.90 10.24 1.79
C ASN A 88 12.65 10.04 0.93
N LEU A 89 11.98 8.89 1.09
CA LEU A 89 10.87 8.47 0.26
C LEU A 89 9.57 8.46 1.05
N PHE A 90 9.62 8.05 2.32
CA PHE A 90 8.45 8.01 3.19
C PHE A 90 8.56 9.04 4.29
N ARG A 91 7.40 9.54 4.71
CA ARG A 91 7.27 10.33 5.92
C ARG A 91 5.98 10.00 6.63
N GLN A 92 5.95 10.26 7.92
CA GLN A 92 4.75 10.17 8.74
C GLN A 92 4.50 11.53 9.38
N CYS A 93 3.35 12.10 9.07
CA CYS A 93 2.88 13.35 9.65
C CYS A 93 1.61 13.04 10.46
N SER A 94 1.75 12.97 11.80
CA SER A 94 0.66 12.53 12.68
C SER A 94 0.22 11.10 12.34
N ASP A 95 -1.04 10.96 11.92
CA ASP A 95 -1.77 9.77 11.52
C ASP A 95 -1.68 9.51 10.01
N ILE A 96 -1.11 10.44 9.24
CA ILE A 96 -0.99 10.33 7.79
C ILE A 96 0.38 9.76 7.43
N PHE A 97 0.37 8.62 6.73
CA PHE A 97 1.57 8.04 6.14
C PHE A 97 1.63 8.39 4.66
N GLU A 98 2.77 8.90 4.22
CA GLU A 98 2.91 9.45 2.86
C GLU A 98 4.17 8.95 2.17
N VAL A 99 4.09 8.84 0.84
CA VAL A 99 5.21 8.49 -0.03
C VAL A 99 5.45 9.58 -1.07
N TRP A 100 6.73 9.90 -1.33
CA TRP A 100 7.11 10.82 -2.38
C TRP A 100 6.94 10.19 -3.76
N ALA A 101 6.00 10.74 -4.53
CA ALA A 101 5.68 10.32 -5.88
C ALA A 101 6.24 11.30 -6.91
N ARG A 102 6.79 10.76 -8.00
CA ARG A 102 7.25 11.57 -9.14
C ARG A 102 6.09 11.93 -10.05
N GLY A 103 6.11 13.16 -10.56
CA GLY A 103 5.13 13.66 -11.51
C GLY A 103 5.28 13.11 -12.92
N PRO A 104 4.33 13.46 -13.82
CA PRO A 104 4.43 13.13 -15.23
C PRO A 104 5.76 13.66 -15.80
N GLN A 105 6.46 12.83 -16.59
CA GLN A 105 7.73 13.19 -17.25
C GLN A 105 8.89 13.51 -16.29
N GLY A 106 8.80 13.14 -15.00
CA GLY A 106 9.89 13.34 -14.03
C GLY A 106 10.03 14.78 -13.52
N ASN A 107 9.14 15.70 -13.91
CA ASN A 107 9.15 17.07 -13.44
C ASN A 107 8.45 17.17 -12.09
N GLY A 108 9.24 17.43 -11.04
CA GLY A 108 8.75 17.60 -9.68
C GLY A 108 8.26 16.32 -9.02
N GLY A 109 7.78 16.48 -7.78
CA GLY A 109 7.18 15.42 -7.01
C GLY A 109 6.24 15.98 -5.96
N GLN A 110 5.40 15.12 -5.41
CA GLN A 110 4.57 15.45 -4.26
C GLN A 110 4.42 14.24 -3.37
N TYR A 111 4.06 14.50 -2.11
CA TYR A 111 3.68 13.44 -1.18
C TYR A 111 2.25 12.99 -1.47
N VAL A 112 2.06 11.68 -1.47
CA VAL A 112 0.78 11.01 -1.66
C VAL A 112 0.49 10.20 -0.40
N GLN A 113 -0.72 10.37 0.14
CA GLN A 113 -1.20 9.59 1.27
C GLN A 113 -1.38 8.12 0.86
N ILE A 114 -0.94 7.23 1.74
CA ILE A 114 -1.06 5.79 1.59
C ILE A 114 -1.61 5.17 2.86
N ASP A 115 -2.55 4.25 2.70
CA ASP A 115 -3.22 3.57 3.80
C ASP A 115 -3.08 2.05 3.65
N PHE A 116 -2.79 1.37 4.75
CA PHE A 116 -2.66 -0.08 4.78
C PHE A 116 -3.86 -0.70 5.49
N VAL A 117 -4.48 -1.67 4.84
CA VAL A 117 -5.61 -2.43 5.37
C VAL A 117 -5.20 -3.90 5.42
N SER A 118 -5.27 -4.49 6.62
CA SER A 118 -5.03 -5.93 6.77
C SER A 118 -6.13 -6.71 6.07
N SER A 119 -5.77 -7.62 5.18
CA SER A 119 -6.71 -8.55 4.57
C SER A 119 -6.41 -9.97 5.03
N HIS A 120 -7.30 -10.53 5.86
CA HIS A 120 -7.48 -11.97 5.89
C HIS A 120 -8.28 -12.32 4.63
N LEU A 121 -7.58 -12.54 3.51
CA LEU A 121 -8.23 -13.15 2.36
C LEU A 121 -8.72 -14.52 2.82
N VAL A 122 -10.04 -14.62 3.05
CA VAL A 122 -10.70 -15.89 3.36
C VAL A 122 -10.26 -16.86 2.29
N SER A 123 -9.49 -17.89 2.68
CA SER A 123 -9.20 -19.00 1.78
C SER A 123 -10.53 -19.64 1.45
N VAL A 124 -11.13 -19.27 0.32
CA VAL A 124 -12.29 -19.95 -0.21
C VAL A 124 -11.77 -21.29 -0.70
N TYR A 125 -11.71 -22.27 0.21
CA TYR A 125 -11.55 -23.65 -0.18
C TYR A 125 -12.72 -23.96 -1.12
N PRO A 126 -12.49 -24.41 -2.37
CA PRO A 126 -13.57 -24.97 -3.13
C PRO A 126 -14.09 -26.14 -2.32
N CYS A 127 -15.33 -26.04 -1.82
CA CYS A 127 -16.03 -27.17 -1.25
C CYS A 127 -15.93 -28.29 -2.29
N ARG A 128 -15.15 -29.33 -1.99
CA ARG A 128 -15.22 -30.57 -2.76
C ARG A 128 -16.64 -31.07 -2.56
N GLY A 129 -17.47 -30.92 -3.59
CA GLY A 129 -18.80 -31.50 -3.61
C GLY A 129 -18.68 -32.98 -3.28
N HIS A 130 -19.33 -33.39 -2.20
CA HIS A 130 -19.60 -34.78 -1.87
C HIS A 130 -20.82 -35.25 -2.66
#